data_AF-A0A2N5IB60-F1
#
_entry.id   AF-A0A2N5IB60-F1
#
_cell.length_a   1.000
_cell.length_b   1.000
_cell.length_c   1.000
_cell.angle_alpha   90.00
_cell.angle_beta   90.00
_cell.angle_gamma   90.00
#
_symmetry.space_group_name_H-M   'P 1'
#
loop_
_entity.id
_entity.type
_entity.pdbx_description
1 polymer ?
#
loop_
_entity_poly.entity_id
_entity_poly.type
_entity_poly.pdbx_seq_one_letter_code
_entity_poly.pdbx_strand_id
1 'polypeptide(L)'
;MGHNIFYEGIVKVDKPFDDATYQLIMNLAKSRRMIWNTQLLEKDGVAKKSEIGFEGEFFFPVFSNVKERDEFEDKYVLEPNFPPGGQPDLYGIWVVTEDKMGLIWSRKEKSYRGHEWLQYLVKKILIPRGYKPYGIVNWFAEWNYPQRKFHSIVEGHKVVKKRGYHKTVNEPDIDAWYDEKIASYQESHQNWVSMIVENQVQFLHKNTFQKTLSFNVYINKDIIQATLKEHEIISCNYLYRNVRKEEEKWNHEEDFKNKVQNEFLLNKVKEIILAYIQKYPNFLNEAIL
;
A
#
# COMPACT_ATOMS: atom_id res chain seq x y z
N MET A 1 10.13 -3.61 -5.30
CA MET A 1 9.60 -4.35 -4.13
C MET A 1 10.14 -3.69 -2.87
N GLY A 2 9.27 -3.35 -1.92
CA GLY A 2 9.65 -2.72 -0.65
C GLY A 2 9.35 -3.66 0.54
N HIS A 3 10.15 -3.58 1.60
CA HIS A 3 9.96 -4.37 2.81
C HIS A 3 8.93 -3.76 3.75
N ASN A 4 8.30 -4.59 4.57
CA ASN A 4 7.39 -4.09 5.61
C ASN A 4 8.18 -3.55 6.81
N ILE A 5 7.70 -2.45 7.39
CA ILE A 5 8.03 -2.04 8.76
C ILE A 5 6.76 -2.19 9.59
N PHE A 6 6.90 -2.86 10.73
CA PHE A 6 5.81 -3.09 11.66
C PHE A 6 5.95 -2.16 12.84
N TYR A 7 4.84 -1.57 13.30
CA TYR A 7 4.78 -0.69 14.46
C TYR A 7 3.75 -1.22 15.44
N GLU A 8 4.12 -1.39 16.72
CA GLU A 8 3.24 -1.90 17.76
C GLU A 8 3.38 -1.10 19.05
N GLY A 9 2.26 -0.88 19.73
CA GLY A 9 2.17 0.01 20.88
C GLY A 9 1.26 1.19 20.62
N ILE A 10 1.13 2.04 21.63
CA ILE A 10 0.19 3.15 21.66
C ILE A 10 0.87 4.41 22.16
N VAL A 11 0.58 5.53 21.50
CA VAL A 11 0.87 6.86 22.02
C VAL A 11 -0.41 7.40 22.63
N LYS A 12 -0.51 7.40 23.95
CA LYS A 12 -1.67 7.90 24.70
C LYS A 12 -1.60 9.42 24.83
N VAL A 13 -2.75 10.02 25.09
CA VAL A 13 -2.90 11.43 25.48
C VAL A 13 -3.59 11.54 26.84
N ASP A 14 -3.52 12.72 27.45
CA ASP A 14 -4.07 13.01 28.78
C ASP A 14 -5.58 13.28 28.79
N LYS A 15 -6.17 13.51 27.63
CA LYS A 15 -7.60 13.76 27.42
C LYS A 15 -8.03 13.27 26.03
N PRO A 16 -9.32 12.94 25.83
CA PRO A 16 -9.80 12.53 24.51
C PRO A 16 -9.54 13.59 23.45
N PHE A 17 -9.23 13.16 22.22
CA PHE A 17 -9.16 14.06 21.09
C PHE A 17 -10.51 14.74 20.84
N ASP A 18 -10.50 16.07 20.75
CA ASP A 18 -11.62 16.83 20.20
C ASP A 18 -11.89 16.44 18.75
N ASP A 19 -13.10 16.72 18.27
CA ASP A 19 -13.55 16.28 16.95
C ASP A 19 -12.68 16.85 15.82
N ALA A 20 -12.22 18.09 15.94
CA ALA A 20 -11.38 18.71 14.92
C ALA A 20 -10.02 18.01 14.81
N THR A 21 -9.38 17.70 15.94
CA THR A 21 -8.10 17.00 16.02
C THR A 21 -8.24 15.55 15.57
N TYR A 22 -9.32 14.88 15.99
CA TYR A 22 -9.66 13.54 15.54
C TYR A 22 -9.76 13.49 14.02
N GLN A 23 -10.60 14.35 13.41
CA GLN A 23 -10.79 14.37 11.96
C GLN A 23 -9.49 14.71 11.22
N LEU A 24 -8.71 15.65 11.74
CA LEU A 24 -7.42 16.01 11.15
C LEU A 24 -6.47 14.81 11.06
N ILE A 25 -6.27 14.09 12.17
CA ILE A 25 -5.36 12.93 12.20
C ILE A 25 -5.91 11.80 11.34
N MET A 26 -7.20 11.54 11.40
CA MET A 26 -7.83 10.50 10.57
C MET A 26 -7.73 10.82 9.08
N ASN A 27 -7.83 12.08 8.67
CA ASN A 27 -7.68 12.49 7.28
C ASN A 27 -6.22 12.46 6.81
N LEU A 28 -5.23 12.74 7.67
CA LEU A 28 -3.82 12.50 7.37
C LEU A 28 -3.53 11.03 7.06
N ALA A 29 -4.23 10.12 7.73
CA ALA A 29 -4.04 8.68 7.52
C ALA A 29 -4.80 8.11 6.31
N LYS A 30 -5.83 8.82 5.83
CA LYS A 30 -6.68 8.39 4.71
C LYS A 30 -6.31 9.04 3.37
N SER A 31 -5.56 10.14 3.39
CA SER A 31 -5.21 10.90 2.18
C SER A 31 -3.75 10.74 1.82
N ARG A 32 -3.49 10.70 0.51
CA ARG A 32 -2.15 10.95 -0.02
C ARG A 32 -1.81 12.42 0.18
N ARG A 33 -0.62 12.69 0.66
CA ARG A 33 -0.09 14.04 0.87
C ARG A 33 0.61 14.51 -0.40
N MET A 34 0.29 15.71 -0.85
CA MET A 34 0.75 16.32 -2.10
C MET A 34 0.97 17.81 -1.86
N ILE A 35 1.86 18.46 -2.61
CA ILE A 35 2.03 19.92 -2.52
C ILE A 35 0.87 20.58 -3.27
N TRP A 36 0.10 21.40 -2.55
CA TRP A 36 -1.07 22.10 -3.11
C TRP A 36 -0.73 23.53 -3.55
N ASN A 37 -1.40 24.00 -4.59
CA ASN A 37 -1.37 25.39 -5.01
C ASN A 37 -2.25 26.24 -4.08
N THR A 38 -1.73 26.56 -2.88
CA THR A 38 -2.50 27.28 -1.85
C THR A 38 -2.96 28.67 -2.30
N GLN A 39 -2.21 29.33 -3.20
CA GLN A 39 -2.59 30.63 -3.74
C GLN A 39 -3.82 30.51 -4.64
N LEU A 40 -3.87 29.49 -5.50
CA LEU A 40 -5.01 29.26 -6.37
C LEU A 40 -6.24 28.77 -5.58
N LEU A 41 -6.04 27.90 -4.58
CA LEU A 41 -7.10 27.48 -3.67
C LEU A 41 -7.74 28.67 -2.94
N GLU A 42 -6.94 29.63 -2.47
CA GLU A 42 -7.45 30.84 -1.80
C GLU A 42 -8.12 31.80 -2.78
N LYS A 43 -7.50 32.03 -3.96
CA LYS A 43 -8.07 32.88 -5.02
C LYS A 43 -9.43 32.38 -5.48
N ASP A 44 -9.61 31.07 -5.62
CA ASP A 44 -10.86 30.46 -6.07
C ASP A 44 -11.86 30.23 -4.92
N GLY A 45 -11.53 30.67 -3.70
CA GLY A 45 -12.40 30.57 -2.53
C GLY A 45 -12.60 29.16 -1.98
N VAL A 46 -11.74 28.21 -2.37
CA VAL A 46 -11.82 26.80 -1.96
C VAL A 46 -11.35 26.61 -0.52
N ALA A 47 -10.26 27.28 -0.14
CA ALA A 47 -9.73 27.22 1.22
C ALA A 47 -8.88 28.45 1.54
N LYS A 48 -8.88 28.91 2.79
CA LYS A 48 -8.02 30.02 3.21
C LYS A 48 -6.62 29.53 3.52
N LYS A 49 -5.60 30.24 3.07
CA LYS A 49 -4.20 29.84 3.27
C LYS A 49 -3.83 29.71 4.75
N SER A 50 -4.42 30.54 5.61
CA SER A 50 -4.24 30.47 7.07
C SER A 50 -4.75 29.19 7.73
N GLU A 51 -5.69 28.48 7.08
CA GLU A 51 -6.32 27.27 7.61
C GLU A 51 -5.61 26.00 7.12
N ILE A 52 -5.04 26.05 5.91
CA ILE A 52 -4.48 24.87 5.25
C ILE A 52 -2.96 24.73 5.34
N GLY A 53 -2.26 25.75 5.84
CA GLY A 53 -0.80 25.75 5.90
C GLY A 53 -0.15 26.35 4.64
N PHE A 54 1.19 26.37 4.63
CA PHE A 54 1.96 27.03 3.57
C PHE A 54 1.91 26.28 2.25
N GLU A 55 1.91 24.94 2.28
CA GLU A 55 1.87 24.04 1.13
C GLU A 55 0.65 23.10 1.16
N GLY A 56 -0.36 23.44 1.97
CA GLY A 56 -1.58 22.64 2.12
C GLY A 56 -1.42 21.47 3.09
N GLU A 57 -0.51 21.58 4.06
CA GLU A 57 -0.25 20.60 5.13
C GLU A 57 -1.53 20.10 5.81
N PHE A 58 -2.53 20.97 5.95
CA PHE A 58 -3.81 20.68 6.62
C PHE A 58 -5.01 20.70 5.66
N PHE A 59 -4.77 20.70 4.35
CA PHE A 59 -5.83 20.58 3.36
C PHE A 59 -6.20 19.12 3.09
N PHE A 60 -7.52 18.87 3.05
CA PHE A 60 -8.12 17.57 2.78
C PHE A 60 -9.40 17.78 1.96
N PRO A 61 -9.32 17.77 0.63
CA PRO A 61 -10.52 17.82 -0.18
C PRO A 61 -11.30 16.50 -0.05
N VAL A 62 -12.62 16.59 -0.14
CA VAL A 62 -13.53 15.45 -0.13
C VAL A 62 -14.17 15.38 -1.51
N PHE A 63 -14.08 14.21 -2.14
CA PHE A 63 -14.59 13.97 -3.49
C PHE A 63 -15.65 12.88 -3.47
N SER A 64 -16.66 13.02 -4.32
CA SER A 64 -17.73 12.04 -4.46
C SER A 64 -17.34 10.88 -5.37
N ASN A 65 -16.41 11.11 -6.30
CA ASN A 65 -15.94 10.10 -7.25
C ASN A 65 -14.50 10.40 -7.75
N VAL A 66 -13.93 9.42 -8.45
CA VAL A 66 -12.56 9.49 -8.98
C VAL A 66 -12.37 10.60 -10.01
N LYS A 67 -13.34 10.81 -10.91
CA LYS A 67 -13.25 11.83 -11.95
C LYS A 67 -13.18 13.24 -11.35
N GLU A 68 -14.03 13.52 -10.36
CA GLU A 68 -14.01 14.79 -9.63
C GLU A 68 -12.68 15.02 -8.92
N ARG A 69 -12.11 13.99 -8.29
CA ARG A 69 -10.78 14.05 -7.69
C ARG A 69 -9.72 14.38 -8.73
N ASP A 70 -9.68 13.65 -9.83
CA ASP A 70 -8.62 13.79 -10.83
C ASP A 70 -8.69 15.19 -11.49
N GLU A 71 -9.88 15.68 -11.83
CA GLU A 71 -10.08 17.05 -12.36
C GLU A 71 -9.67 18.14 -11.34
N PHE A 72 -9.93 17.90 -10.05
CA PHE A 72 -9.53 18.81 -8.98
C PHE A 72 -8.01 18.78 -8.75
N GLU A 73 -7.41 17.61 -8.69
CA GLU A 73 -5.97 17.42 -8.49
C GLU A 73 -5.19 18.01 -9.67
N ASP A 74 -5.61 17.79 -10.92
CA ASP A 74 -5.01 18.39 -12.12
C ASP A 74 -4.97 19.93 -12.06
N LYS A 75 -5.95 20.54 -11.39
CA LYS A 75 -6.02 22.00 -11.24
C LYS A 75 -5.19 22.54 -10.06
N TYR A 76 -5.23 21.87 -8.91
CA TYR A 76 -4.73 22.44 -7.65
C TYR A 76 -3.49 21.76 -7.08
N VAL A 77 -3.03 20.63 -7.63
CA VAL A 77 -1.79 19.98 -7.18
C VAL A 77 -0.61 20.54 -7.96
N LEU A 78 0.42 20.98 -7.25
CA LEU A 78 1.70 21.40 -7.84
C LEU A 78 2.65 20.23 -8.00
N GLU A 79 2.68 19.33 -7.01
CA GLU A 79 3.56 18.15 -7.03
C GLU A 79 2.87 16.94 -6.36
N PRO A 80 2.40 15.96 -7.14
CA PRO A 80 1.60 14.83 -6.63
C PRO A 80 2.43 13.74 -5.92
N ASN A 81 3.76 13.79 -6.03
CA ASN A 81 4.65 12.80 -5.44
C ASN A 81 5.59 13.36 -4.37
N PHE A 82 5.32 14.58 -3.89
CA PHE A 82 6.01 15.15 -2.74
C PHE A 82 5.00 15.58 -1.68
N PRO A 83 5.25 15.27 -0.40
CA PRO A 83 4.42 15.78 0.67
C PRO A 83 4.67 17.28 0.89
N PRO A 84 3.69 18.03 1.42
CA PRO A 84 3.89 19.38 1.92
C PRO A 84 5.06 19.49 2.89
N GLY A 85 5.70 20.66 2.89
CA GLY A 85 6.86 21.02 3.68
C GLY A 85 6.73 20.62 5.15
N GLY A 86 7.65 19.77 5.60
CA GLY A 86 7.71 19.29 6.97
C GLY A 86 6.86 18.06 7.27
N GLN A 87 5.99 17.60 6.36
CA GLN A 87 5.40 16.26 6.46
C GLN A 87 6.44 15.20 6.05
N PRO A 88 6.58 14.08 6.79
CA PRO A 88 7.68 13.14 6.57
C PRO A 88 7.58 12.31 5.29
N ASP A 89 6.37 12.05 4.82
CA ASP A 89 6.09 11.11 3.74
C ASP A 89 4.72 11.40 3.12
N LEU A 90 4.39 10.68 2.05
CA LEU A 90 3.15 10.81 1.30
C LEU A 90 1.92 10.26 2.03
N TYR A 91 2.09 9.45 3.07
CA TYR A 91 0.97 8.87 3.83
C TYR A 91 1.25 8.91 5.32
N GLY A 92 0.33 9.50 6.08
CA GLY A 92 0.29 9.32 7.52
C GLY A 92 -0.15 7.89 7.85
N ILE A 93 0.51 7.24 8.80
CA ILE A 93 0.17 5.84 9.17
C ILE A 93 -0.47 5.71 10.54
N TRP A 94 -0.59 6.81 11.29
CA TRP A 94 -1.15 6.81 12.63
C TRP A 94 -2.62 7.20 12.61
N VAL A 95 -3.45 6.39 13.26
CA VAL A 95 -4.88 6.65 13.44
C VAL A 95 -5.21 6.77 14.91
N VAL A 96 -6.30 7.48 15.19
CA VAL A 96 -6.81 7.65 16.55
C VAL A 96 -7.51 6.35 16.98
N THR A 97 -7.34 5.96 18.25
CA THR A 97 -8.05 4.83 18.87
C THR A 97 -9.56 5.12 19.00
N GLU A 98 -10.37 4.06 19.12
CA GLU A 98 -11.84 4.20 19.20
C GLU A 98 -12.29 5.05 20.40
N ASP A 99 -11.59 4.93 21.53
CA ASP A 99 -11.83 5.72 22.75
C ASP A 99 -11.31 7.18 22.65
N LYS A 100 -10.72 7.56 21.51
CA LYS A 100 -10.05 8.85 21.26
C LYS A 100 -8.92 9.19 22.26
N MET A 101 -8.37 8.20 22.96
CA MET A 101 -7.34 8.41 24.00
C MET A 101 -5.91 8.13 23.52
N GLY A 102 -5.71 7.77 22.26
CA GLY A 102 -4.36 7.55 21.74
C GLY A 102 -4.25 7.37 20.24
N LEU A 103 -3.02 7.11 19.81
CA LEU A 103 -2.64 6.85 18.42
C LEU A 103 -2.06 5.44 18.30
N ILE A 104 -2.50 4.72 17.27
CA ILE A 104 -1.98 3.40 16.89
C ILE A 104 -1.66 3.37 15.40
N TRP A 105 -0.84 2.42 14.98
CA TRP A 105 -0.57 2.21 13.56
C TRP A 105 -1.83 1.68 12.87
N SER A 106 -2.19 2.26 11.71
CA SER A 106 -3.39 1.90 10.96
C SER A 106 -3.33 0.51 10.34
N ARG A 107 -2.13 -0.06 10.18
CA ARG A 107 -1.86 -1.32 9.47
C ARG A 107 -2.30 -1.34 8.00
N LYS A 108 -2.74 -0.20 7.44
CA LYS A 108 -3.26 -0.08 6.06
C LYS A 108 -2.19 0.22 5.02
N GLU A 109 -1.12 0.89 5.41
CA GLU A 109 -0.07 1.37 4.49
C GLU A 109 1.32 1.08 5.07
N LYS A 110 2.26 0.76 4.17
CA LYS A 110 3.67 0.62 4.50
C LYS A 110 4.26 2.02 4.64
N SER A 111 5.01 2.29 5.71
CA SER A 111 5.80 3.51 5.79
C SER A 111 7.13 3.29 6.48
N TYR A 112 8.17 3.81 5.84
CA TYR A 112 9.53 3.85 6.36
C TYR A 112 9.76 5.04 7.30
N ARG A 113 8.74 5.89 7.47
CA ARG A 113 8.78 7.18 8.18
C ARG A 113 7.84 7.24 9.37
N GLY A 114 7.44 6.09 9.93
CA GLY A 114 6.48 6.07 11.05
C GLY A 114 6.99 6.81 12.29
N HIS A 115 8.30 6.73 12.58
CA HIS A 115 8.92 7.50 13.67
C HIS A 115 8.86 9.01 13.41
N GLU A 116 9.24 9.44 12.21
CA GLU A 116 9.21 10.83 11.78
C GLU A 116 7.77 11.38 11.74
N TRP A 117 6.79 10.53 11.41
CA TRP A 117 5.37 10.87 11.52
C TRP A 117 4.94 11.11 12.96
N LEU A 118 5.38 10.30 13.93
CA LEU A 118 5.13 10.60 15.34
C LEU A 118 5.76 11.94 15.74
N GLN A 119 6.98 12.24 15.31
CA GLN A 119 7.62 13.53 15.54
C GLN A 119 6.78 14.70 14.99
N TYR A 120 6.30 14.56 13.76
CA TYR A 120 5.44 15.55 13.12
C TYR A 120 4.13 15.75 13.89
N LEU A 121 3.39 14.67 14.16
CA LEU A 121 2.10 14.72 14.86
C LEU A 121 2.26 15.37 16.24
N VAL A 122 3.25 14.95 17.02
CA VAL A 122 3.53 15.50 18.34
C VAL A 122 3.83 17.00 18.24
N LYS A 123 4.76 17.39 17.37
CA LYS A 123 5.25 18.78 17.29
C LYS A 123 4.26 19.75 16.65
N LYS A 124 3.55 19.33 15.59
CA LYS A 124 2.71 20.21 14.76
C LYS A 124 1.23 20.13 15.08
N ILE A 125 0.77 19.05 15.72
CA ILE A 125 -0.66 18.84 15.96
C ILE A 125 -0.97 18.75 17.45
N LEU A 126 -0.36 17.80 18.17
CA LEU A 126 -0.74 17.46 19.54
C LEU A 126 -0.35 18.56 20.53
N ILE A 127 0.93 18.93 20.57
CA ILE A 127 1.43 19.94 21.52
C ILE A 127 0.78 21.31 21.29
N PRO A 128 0.68 21.84 20.05
CA PRO A 128 0.01 23.13 19.82
C PRO A 128 -1.47 23.15 20.23
N ARG A 129 -2.12 21.99 20.31
CA ARG A 129 -3.53 21.85 20.75
C ARG A 129 -3.67 21.46 22.22
N GLY A 130 -2.58 21.45 22.97
CA GLY A 130 -2.58 21.26 24.43
C GLY A 130 -2.79 19.81 24.88
N TYR A 131 -2.48 18.83 24.04
CA TYR A 131 -2.40 17.42 24.46
C TYR A 131 -1.03 17.11 25.04
N LYS A 132 -0.97 16.18 25.99
CA LYS A 132 0.29 15.66 26.55
C LYS A 132 0.48 14.21 26.10
N PRO A 133 1.14 13.97 24.96
CA PRO A 133 1.31 12.63 24.45
C PRO A 133 2.39 11.88 25.24
N TYR A 134 2.16 10.60 25.50
CA TYR A 134 3.13 9.72 26.12
C TYR A 134 2.94 8.28 25.65
N GLY A 135 4.03 7.51 25.56
CA GLY A 135 3.94 6.11 25.22
C GLY A 135 5.17 5.58 24.50
N ILE A 136 5.13 4.30 24.18
CA ILE A 136 6.22 3.61 23.51
C ILE A 136 5.61 2.85 22.34
N VAL A 137 6.24 3.00 21.18
CA VAL A 137 5.93 2.22 19.99
C VAL A 137 7.18 1.44 19.58
N ASN A 138 7.12 0.12 19.68
CA ASN A 138 8.13 -0.78 19.13
C ASN A 138 7.98 -0.89 17.62
N TRP A 139 9.07 -1.04 16.89
CA TRP A 139 9.01 -1.31 15.46
C TRP A 139 10.22 -2.06 14.92
N PHE A 140 10.01 -2.83 13.85
CA PHE A 140 11.06 -3.61 13.18
C PHE A 140 10.76 -3.74 11.68
N ALA A 141 11.80 -3.99 10.90
CA ALA A 141 11.70 -4.21 9.47
C ALA A 141 11.83 -5.70 9.15
N GLU A 142 10.95 -6.20 8.28
CA GLU A 142 10.81 -7.62 7.88
C GLU A 142 12.13 -8.27 7.42
N TRP A 143 12.97 -7.55 6.66
CA TRP A 143 14.15 -8.13 5.98
C TRP A 143 15.49 -7.82 6.65
N ASN A 144 15.51 -7.16 7.80
CA ASN A 144 16.76 -6.98 8.53
C ASN A 144 17.03 -8.27 9.32
N TYR A 145 18.04 -9.06 8.96
CA TYR A 145 18.57 -10.09 9.85
C TYR A 145 20.02 -9.74 10.24
N PRO A 146 20.36 -9.64 11.53
CA PRO A 146 19.47 -9.74 12.69
C PRO A 146 18.50 -8.54 12.76
N GLN A 147 17.22 -8.81 13.07
CA GLN A 147 16.14 -7.83 13.12
C GLN A 147 16.54 -6.64 13.99
N ARG A 148 16.85 -5.52 13.34
CA ARG A 148 17.08 -4.27 14.04
C ARG A 148 15.73 -3.82 14.59
N LYS A 149 15.47 -4.21 15.84
CA LYS A 149 14.35 -3.75 16.65
C LYS A 149 14.65 -2.33 17.14
N PHE A 150 13.65 -1.47 17.03
CA PHE A 150 13.70 -0.09 17.51
C PHE A 150 12.47 0.18 18.36
N HIS A 151 12.52 1.27 19.11
CA HIS A 151 11.32 1.86 19.67
C HIS A 151 11.37 3.38 19.59
N SER A 152 10.18 3.97 19.43
CA SER A 152 9.92 5.39 19.54
C SER A 152 9.32 5.64 20.92
N ILE A 153 10.02 6.40 21.76
CA ILE A 153 9.52 6.86 23.06
C ILE A 153 8.96 8.26 22.88
N VAL A 154 7.69 8.44 23.23
CA VAL A 154 7.00 9.72 23.22
C VAL A 154 6.84 10.20 24.65
N GLU A 155 7.33 11.41 24.94
CA GLU A 155 7.27 12.05 26.25
C GLU A 155 7.04 13.56 26.08
N GLY A 156 5.77 13.97 26.09
CA GLY A 156 5.37 15.35 25.81
C GLY A 156 5.87 15.81 24.45
N HIS A 157 6.67 16.87 24.41
CA HIS A 157 7.23 17.44 23.17
C HIS A 157 8.34 16.62 22.50
N LYS A 158 8.80 15.51 23.09
CA LYS A 158 9.93 14.72 22.58
C LYS A 158 9.47 13.38 22.04
N VAL A 159 10.02 13.01 20.88
CA VAL A 159 9.90 11.67 20.30
C VAL A 159 11.30 11.17 20.00
N VAL A 160 11.75 10.16 20.74
CA VAL A 160 13.13 9.66 20.72
C VAL A 160 13.15 8.26 20.13
N LYS A 161 13.98 8.07 19.10
CA LYS A 161 14.29 6.76 18.55
C LYS A 161 15.43 6.14 19.36
N LYS A 162 15.22 4.92 19.84
CA LYS A 162 16.29 4.11 20.44
C LYS A 162 16.37 2.75 19.76
N ARG A 163 17.58 2.18 19.76
CA ARG A 163 17.83 0.82 19.29
C ARG A 163 17.53 -0.16 20.42
N GLY A 164 16.94 -1.30 20.08
CA GLY A 164 16.54 -2.32 21.03
C GLY A 164 15.04 -2.36 21.25
N TYR A 165 14.62 -3.25 22.14
CA TYR A 165 13.23 -3.57 22.43
C TYR A 165 12.85 -3.15 23.86
N HIS A 166 11.59 -2.76 24.07
CA HIS A 166 11.05 -2.45 25.39
C HIS A 166 10.06 -3.54 25.86
N LYS A 167 10.49 -4.38 26.81
CA LYS A 167 9.76 -5.59 27.29
C LYS A 167 8.33 -5.36 27.78
N THR A 168 8.02 -4.19 28.29
CA THR A 168 6.70 -3.90 28.90
C THR A 168 5.63 -3.52 27.88
N VAL A 169 6.02 -3.28 26.63
CA VAL A 169 5.07 -3.28 25.51
C VAL A 169 5.17 -4.69 24.99
N ASN A 170 4.09 -5.47 25.12
CA ASN A 170 4.00 -6.84 24.60
C ASN A 170 4.69 -6.88 23.23
N GLU A 171 5.51 -7.91 22.99
CA GLU A 171 5.85 -8.21 21.61
C GLU A 171 4.50 -8.24 20.86
N PRO A 172 4.35 -7.57 19.70
CA PRO A 172 3.34 -8.06 18.78
C PRO A 172 3.56 -9.56 18.72
N ASP A 173 2.50 -10.36 18.87
CA ASP A 173 2.62 -11.80 18.67
C ASP A 173 2.94 -12.00 17.20
N ILE A 174 4.22 -11.84 16.89
CA ILE A 174 4.79 -11.80 15.57
C ILE A 174 4.47 -13.13 14.91
N ASP A 175 4.56 -14.20 15.70
CA ASP A 175 4.27 -15.56 15.28
C ASP A 175 2.78 -15.73 15.00
N ALA A 176 1.87 -15.40 15.92
CA ALA A 176 0.42 -15.52 15.66
C ALA A 176 -0.06 -14.62 14.51
N TRP A 177 0.52 -13.43 14.33
CA TRP A 177 0.19 -12.56 13.21
C TRP A 177 0.79 -13.05 11.89
N TYR A 178 2.01 -13.59 11.91
CA TYR A 178 2.56 -14.28 10.74
C TYR A 178 1.69 -15.48 10.40
N ASP A 179 1.23 -16.25 11.38
CA ASP A 179 0.30 -17.37 11.17
C ASP A 179 -1.02 -16.88 10.57
N GLU A 180 -1.62 -15.80 11.08
CA GLU A 180 -2.83 -15.19 10.53
C GLU A 180 -2.62 -14.69 9.09
N LYS A 181 -1.49 -14.02 8.81
CA LYS A 181 -1.18 -13.50 7.48
C LYS A 181 -0.76 -14.58 6.50
N ILE A 182 -0.04 -15.59 6.95
CA ILE A 182 0.30 -16.77 6.17
C ILE A 182 -1.00 -17.51 5.86
N ALA A 183 -1.91 -17.68 6.82
CA ALA A 183 -3.22 -18.31 6.59
C ALA A 183 -4.06 -17.50 5.60
N SER A 184 -4.17 -16.18 5.77
CA SER A 184 -4.91 -15.29 4.86
C SER A 184 -4.28 -15.24 3.46
N TYR A 185 -2.95 -15.23 3.37
CA TYR A 185 -2.23 -15.30 2.10
C TYR A 185 -2.42 -16.66 1.44
N GLN A 186 -2.32 -17.76 2.21
CA GLN A 186 -2.57 -19.10 1.73
C GLN A 186 -4.01 -19.22 1.21
N GLU A 187 -5.01 -18.77 1.95
CA GLU A 187 -6.40 -18.76 1.50
C GLU A 187 -6.58 -17.93 0.21
N SER A 188 -6.04 -16.72 0.17
CA SER A 188 -6.09 -15.86 -1.02
C SER A 188 -5.40 -16.51 -2.21
N HIS A 189 -4.27 -17.16 -1.97
CA HIS A 189 -3.50 -17.92 -2.96
C HIS A 189 -4.29 -19.13 -3.47
N GLN A 190 -4.92 -19.89 -2.58
CA GLN A 190 -5.77 -21.03 -2.93
C GLN A 190 -6.97 -20.60 -3.79
N ASN A 191 -7.61 -19.48 -3.43
CA ASN A 191 -8.69 -18.90 -4.21
C ASN A 191 -8.21 -18.43 -5.58
N TRP A 192 -7.05 -17.77 -5.64
CA TRP A 192 -6.45 -17.32 -6.89
C TRP A 192 -6.06 -18.49 -7.81
N VAL A 193 -5.44 -19.57 -7.28
CA VAL A 193 -5.13 -20.78 -8.05
C VAL A 193 -6.41 -21.43 -8.56
N SER A 194 -7.45 -21.54 -7.74
CA SER A 194 -8.75 -22.09 -8.16
C SER A 194 -9.32 -21.29 -9.33
N MET A 195 -9.37 -19.97 -9.19
CA MET A 195 -9.88 -19.06 -10.21
C MET A 195 -9.12 -19.19 -11.53
N ILE A 196 -7.78 -19.28 -11.51
CA ILE A 196 -7.02 -19.37 -12.75
C ILE A 196 -7.10 -20.76 -13.39
N VAL A 197 -7.19 -21.83 -12.60
CA VAL A 197 -7.42 -23.18 -13.12
C VAL A 197 -8.78 -23.27 -13.82
N GLU A 198 -9.81 -22.65 -13.24
CA GLU A 198 -11.18 -22.62 -13.81
C GLU A 198 -11.26 -21.76 -15.08
N ASN A 199 -10.66 -20.57 -15.07
CA ASN A 199 -10.77 -19.62 -16.18
C ASN A 199 -9.69 -19.79 -17.27
N GLN A 200 -8.69 -20.63 -17.03
CA GLN A 200 -7.49 -20.84 -17.85
C GLN A 200 -6.59 -19.62 -18.07
N VAL A 201 -7.09 -18.39 -17.93
CA VAL A 201 -6.36 -17.17 -18.20
C VAL A 201 -6.85 -16.03 -17.32
N GLN A 202 -5.91 -15.21 -16.86
CA GLN A 202 -6.14 -14.03 -16.06
C GLN A 202 -5.35 -12.86 -16.65
N PHE A 203 -6.04 -11.76 -16.94
CA PHE A 203 -5.38 -10.50 -17.24
C PHE A 203 -4.81 -9.86 -15.95
N LEU A 204 -3.55 -9.42 -16.00
CA LEU A 204 -2.87 -8.79 -14.86
C LEU A 204 -2.91 -7.27 -14.93
N HIS A 205 -2.23 -6.69 -15.92
CA HIS A 205 -2.12 -5.25 -16.07
C HIS A 205 -1.67 -4.87 -17.48
N LYS A 206 -1.90 -3.59 -17.82
CA LYS A 206 -1.39 -2.91 -19.02
C LYS A 206 -0.25 -1.99 -18.59
N ASN A 207 0.89 -2.08 -19.28
CA ASN A 207 1.96 -1.09 -19.17
C ASN A 207 1.82 -0.10 -20.32
N THR A 208 1.29 1.08 -20.05
CA THR A 208 1.03 2.11 -21.07
C THR A 208 2.32 2.64 -21.69
N PHE A 209 3.42 2.71 -20.93
CA PHE A 209 4.70 3.21 -21.43
C PHE A 209 5.35 2.25 -22.42
N GLN A 210 5.32 0.95 -22.12
CA GLN A 210 5.91 -0.08 -22.97
C GLN A 210 4.95 -0.64 -24.02
N LYS A 211 3.67 -0.26 -23.94
CA LYS A 211 2.55 -0.83 -24.72
C LYS A 211 2.50 -2.35 -24.62
N THR A 212 2.53 -2.87 -23.39
CA THR A 212 2.49 -4.33 -23.14
C THR A 212 1.31 -4.73 -22.27
N LEU A 213 0.88 -5.98 -22.43
CA LEU A 213 -0.16 -6.62 -21.65
C LEU A 213 0.41 -7.84 -20.94
N SER A 214 0.12 -7.99 -19.64
CA SER A 214 0.57 -9.14 -18.86
C SER A 214 -0.60 -10.05 -18.50
N PHE A 215 -0.36 -11.36 -18.57
CA PHE A 215 -1.35 -12.40 -18.28
C PHE A 215 -0.73 -13.51 -17.44
N ASN A 216 -1.56 -14.19 -16.65
CA ASN A 216 -1.27 -15.54 -16.18
C ASN A 216 -2.12 -16.53 -16.98
N VAL A 217 -1.55 -17.67 -17.36
CA VAL A 217 -2.19 -18.71 -18.16
C VAL A 217 -1.99 -20.05 -17.49
N TYR A 218 -3.08 -20.77 -17.22
CA TYR A 218 -3.05 -22.15 -16.77
C TYR A 218 -3.12 -23.11 -17.96
N ILE A 219 -2.08 -23.92 -18.14
CA ILE A 219 -1.96 -24.88 -19.24
C ILE A 219 -1.14 -26.09 -18.81
N ASN A 220 -1.61 -27.30 -19.13
CA ASN A 220 -0.89 -28.55 -18.85
C ASN A 220 -0.42 -28.72 -17.39
N LYS A 221 -1.21 -28.25 -16.41
CA LYS A 221 -0.87 -28.21 -14.98
C LYS A 221 0.20 -27.19 -14.59
N ASP A 222 0.56 -26.27 -15.47
CA ASP A 222 1.48 -25.18 -15.17
C ASP A 222 0.71 -23.84 -15.21
N ILE A 223 1.08 -22.91 -14.34
CA ILE A 223 0.69 -21.50 -14.44
C ILE A 223 1.89 -20.72 -14.96
N ILE A 224 1.69 -20.06 -16.09
CA ILE A 224 2.71 -19.33 -16.84
C ILE A 224 2.35 -17.86 -16.84
N GLN A 225 3.30 -17.00 -16.50
CA GLN A 225 3.17 -15.57 -16.67
C GLN A 225 3.74 -15.16 -18.03
N ALA A 226 2.89 -14.58 -18.87
CA ALA A 226 3.26 -14.15 -20.22
C ALA A 226 2.98 -12.66 -20.44
N THR A 227 3.86 -12.01 -21.19
CA THR A 227 3.71 -10.60 -21.59
C THR A 227 3.62 -10.52 -23.10
N LEU A 228 2.59 -9.85 -23.58
CA LEU A 228 2.30 -9.63 -24.99
C LEU A 228 2.63 -8.18 -25.39
N LYS A 229 3.22 -8.01 -26.57
CA LYS A 229 3.40 -6.72 -27.25
C LYS A 229 3.06 -6.91 -28.72
N GLU A 230 2.16 -6.09 -29.28
CA GLU A 230 1.81 -6.15 -30.71
C GLU A 230 1.43 -7.57 -31.18
N HIS A 231 0.70 -8.32 -30.35
CA HIS A 231 0.34 -9.74 -30.54
C HIS A 231 1.49 -10.76 -30.43
N GLU A 232 2.70 -10.35 -30.08
CA GLU A 232 3.83 -11.25 -29.87
C GLU A 232 4.18 -11.43 -28.39
N ILE A 233 4.54 -12.66 -28.01
CA ILE A 233 5.00 -12.96 -26.65
C ILE A 233 6.44 -12.46 -26.51
N ILE A 234 6.65 -11.46 -25.67
CA ILE A 234 8.00 -10.90 -25.39
C ILE A 234 8.63 -11.48 -24.12
N SER A 235 7.83 -12.06 -23.23
CA SER A 235 8.32 -12.81 -22.08
C SER A 235 7.33 -13.88 -21.67
N CYS A 236 7.83 -15.05 -21.28
CA CYS A 236 7.02 -16.18 -20.85
C CYS A 236 7.80 -16.98 -19.79
N ASN A 237 7.34 -16.96 -18.54
CA ASN A 237 8.03 -17.61 -17.42
C ASN A 237 7.06 -18.53 -16.68
N TYR A 238 7.58 -19.64 -16.15
CA TYR A 238 6.80 -20.43 -15.21
C TYR A 238 6.59 -19.61 -13.94
N LEU A 239 5.36 -19.57 -13.47
CA LEU A 239 5.01 -19.07 -12.14
C LEU A 239 4.96 -20.26 -11.19
N TYR A 240 4.15 -21.26 -11.56
CA TYR A 240 3.93 -22.49 -10.81
C TYR A 240 3.90 -23.68 -11.75
N ARG A 241 4.45 -24.81 -11.30
CA ARG A 241 4.49 -26.07 -12.05
C ARG A 241 3.79 -27.17 -11.31
N ASN A 242 3.34 -28.19 -12.04
CA ASN A 242 2.70 -29.38 -11.46
C ASN A 242 1.53 -29.05 -10.51
N VAL A 243 0.77 -28.00 -10.85
CA VAL A 243 -0.40 -27.52 -10.12
C VAL A 243 -1.43 -28.65 -10.05
N ARG A 244 -1.78 -29.05 -8.84
CA ARG A 244 -2.68 -30.17 -8.55
C ARG A 244 -3.41 -29.95 -7.24
N LYS A 245 -4.57 -30.57 -7.09
CA LYS A 245 -5.37 -30.49 -5.87
C LYS A 245 -5.17 -31.76 -5.03
N GLU A 246 -4.72 -31.61 -3.79
CA GLU A 246 -4.55 -32.69 -2.81
C GLU A 246 -5.18 -32.23 -1.49
N GLU A 247 -6.00 -33.07 -0.85
CA GLU A 247 -6.66 -32.73 0.43
C GLU A 247 -7.36 -31.36 0.41
N GLU A 248 -8.10 -31.09 -0.67
CA GLU A 248 -8.81 -29.84 -0.94
C GLU A 248 -7.94 -28.59 -1.18
N LYS A 249 -6.62 -28.71 -1.13
CA LYS A 249 -5.67 -27.62 -1.38
C LYS A 249 -4.93 -27.79 -2.69
N TRP A 250 -4.69 -26.68 -3.39
CA TRP A 250 -3.79 -26.60 -4.51
C TRP A 250 -2.33 -26.61 -4.05
N ASN A 251 -1.58 -27.58 -4.55
CA ASN A 251 -0.14 -27.70 -4.41
C ASN A 251 0.52 -27.45 -5.77
N HIS A 252 1.74 -26.93 -5.73
CA HIS A 252 2.52 -26.59 -6.91
C HIS A 252 4.00 -26.48 -6.56
N GLU A 253 4.84 -26.42 -7.60
CA GLU A 253 6.28 -26.13 -7.50
C GLU A 253 6.54 -24.72 -8.03
N GLU A 254 7.17 -23.86 -7.23
CA GLU A 254 7.55 -22.51 -7.65
C GLU A 254 8.72 -22.54 -8.63
N ASP A 255 8.58 -21.88 -9.79
CA ASP A 255 9.62 -21.91 -10.82
C ASP A 255 9.83 -20.55 -11.54
N PHE A 256 9.88 -19.47 -10.77
CA PHE A 256 10.00 -18.10 -11.28
C PHE A 256 11.28 -17.81 -12.10
N LYS A 257 12.27 -18.71 -12.07
CA LYS A 257 13.56 -18.50 -12.73
C LYS A 257 13.61 -19.09 -14.14
N ASN A 258 12.71 -20.03 -14.46
CA ASN A 258 12.75 -20.73 -15.73
C ASN A 258 11.84 -20.06 -16.76
N LYS A 259 12.46 -19.67 -17.87
CA LYS A 259 11.76 -19.23 -19.07
C LYS A 259 11.13 -20.42 -19.78
N VAL A 260 9.94 -20.22 -20.32
CA VAL A 260 9.34 -21.17 -21.25
C VAL A 260 10.09 -21.05 -22.58
N GLN A 261 10.82 -22.10 -22.95
CA GLN A 261 11.55 -22.19 -24.23
C GLN A 261 10.88 -23.12 -25.24
N ASN A 262 9.89 -23.91 -24.80
CA ASN A 262 9.18 -24.84 -25.66
C ASN A 262 8.25 -24.09 -26.61
N GLU A 263 8.56 -24.09 -27.90
CA GLU A 263 7.83 -23.34 -28.94
C GLU A 263 6.35 -23.73 -29.02
N PHE A 264 6.05 -25.02 -28.91
CA PHE A 264 4.67 -25.51 -28.90
C PHE A 264 3.87 -24.94 -27.72
N LEU A 265 4.49 -24.86 -26.53
CA LEU A 265 3.86 -24.26 -25.35
C LEU A 265 3.69 -22.75 -25.50
N LEU A 266 4.68 -22.04 -26.05
CA LEU A 266 4.59 -20.62 -26.35
C LEU A 266 3.42 -20.31 -27.29
N ASN A 267 3.25 -21.11 -28.36
CA ASN A 267 2.16 -20.96 -29.31
C ASN A 267 0.79 -21.18 -28.63
N LYS A 268 0.65 -22.22 -27.81
CA LYS A 268 -0.59 -22.44 -27.06
C LYS A 268 -0.91 -21.32 -26.07
N VAL A 269 0.09 -20.80 -25.37
CA VAL A 269 -0.09 -19.65 -24.47
C VAL A 269 -0.59 -18.43 -25.26
N LYS A 270 0.01 -18.18 -26.43
CA LYS A 270 -0.41 -17.09 -27.34
C LYS A 270 -1.86 -17.28 -27.79
N GLU A 271 -2.24 -18.48 -28.23
CA GLU A 271 -3.61 -18.80 -28.65
C GLU A 271 -4.63 -18.51 -27.54
N ILE A 272 -4.37 -18.97 -26.30
CA ILE A 272 -5.26 -18.74 -25.15
C ILE A 272 -5.43 -17.23 -24.88
N ILE A 273 -4.32 -16.47 -24.88
CA ILE A 273 -4.35 -15.03 -24.65
C ILE A 273 -5.14 -14.30 -25.74
N LEU A 274 -4.91 -14.64 -27.00
CA LEU A 274 -5.61 -14.01 -28.13
C LEU A 274 -7.12 -14.34 -28.10
N ALA A 275 -7.49 -15.58 -27.78
CA ALA A 275 -8.89 -15.96 -27.60
C ALA A 275 -9.56 -15.17 -26.46
N TYR A 276 -8.84 -14.94 -25.36
CA TYR A 276 -9.32 -14.10 -24.26
C TYR A 276 -9.54 -12.65 -24.71
N ILE A 277 -8.58 -12.05 -25.41
CA ILE A 277 -8.69 -10.68 -25.92
C ILE A 277 -9.90 -10.54 -26.86
N GLN A 278 -10.11 -11.51 -27.74
CA GLN A 278 -11.28 -11.53 -28.65
C GLN A 278 -12.61 -11.60 -27.89
N LYS A 279 -12.68 -12.37 -26.80
CA LYS A 279 -13.87 -12.47 -25.96
C LYS A 279 -14.14 -11.19 -25.15
N TYR A 280 -13.10 -10.40 -24.86
CA TYR A 280 -13.18 -9.16 -24.07
C TYR A 280 -12.56 -7.97 -24.83
N PRO A 281 -13.15 -7.56 -25.98
CA PRO A 281 -12.51 -6.71 -26.99
C PRO A 281 -12.36 -5.22 -26.63
N ASN A 282 -12.64 -4.81 -25.39
CA ASN A 282 -12.60 -3.41 -24.95
C ASN A 282 -11.14 -2.90 -24.82
N PHE A 283 -10.72 -2.46 -23.62
CA PHE A 283 -9.43 -1.83 -23.31
C PHE A 283 -8.17 -2.60 -23.75
N LEU A 284 -8.30 -3.87 -24.13
CA LEU A 284 -7.22 -4.73 -24.57
C LEU A 284 -6.87 -4.52 -26.05
N ASN A 285 -7.83 -4.26 -26.93
CA ASN A 285 -7.54 -4.03 -28.35
C ASN A 285 -6.82 -2.70 -28.59
N GLU A 286 -7.22 -1.64 -27.86
CA GLU A 286 -6.52 -0.35 -27.85
C GLU A 286 -5.09 -0.40 -27.28
N ALA A 287 -4.73 -1.50 -26.59
CA ALA A 287 -3.40 -1.67 -26.02
C ALA A 287 -2.43 -2.40 -26.95
N ILE A 288 -2.94 -3.05 -28.01
CA ILE A 288 -2.16 -3.85 -28.94
C ILE A 288 -1.97 -3.12 -30.29
N LEU A 289 -2.83 -2.13 -30.61
CA LEU A 289 -2.67 -1.17 -31.70
C LEU A 289 -1.73 0.00 -31.31
#